data_AF-A0A7C4YAL7-F1
#
_entry.id   AF-A0A7C4YAL7-F1
#
_cell.length_a   1.000
_cell.length_b   1.000
_cell.length_c   1.000
_cell.angle_alpha   90.00
_cell.angle_beta   90.00
_cell.angle_gamma   90.00
#
_symmetry.space_group_name_H-M   'P 1'
#
loop_
_entity.id
_entity.type
_entity.pdbx_description
1 polymer ?
#
loop_
_entity_poly.entity_id
_entity_poly.type
_entity_poly.pdbx_seq_one_letter_code
_entity_poly.pdbx_strand_id
1 'polypeptide(L)'
;MNGGHHHSSSHSSSSHSSSSSHSSHSSSISTPPEALSEELWLYLKLPIKFFREAFKGLPSKTHTKVSSVKFNLLVSTYRNREDDCISELWYLFRELGDDQVEVRRALVPGLLLVKTKLDAYEASKKIGEIAKERPWDVRYTLKLTPIDAVTSDDIEEIKRVAVSFANKKISEGETYRITVNKRVSGISSRRLIEEIAEEVNRKVNLKNPDKILQIEIIGKDVGIAILRPEDIVSIVKITTS
;
A
#
# COMPACT_ATOMS: atom_id res chain seq x y z
N MET A 1 42.51 -34.28 36.28
CA MET A 1 42.79 -35.48 37.11
C MET A 1 41.47 -36.13 37.45
N ASN A 2 41.34 -37.43 37.14
CA ASN A 2 40.32 -38.43 37.51
C ASN A 2 38.85 -38.10 37.15
N GLY A 3 38.12 -38.89 36.35
CA GLY A 3 37.92 -40.35 36.37
C GLY A 3 36.44 -40.55 36.75
N GLY A 4 35.50 -40.96 35.90
CA GLY A 4 35.39 -42.25 35.24
C GLY A 4 34.56 -43.20 36.12
N HIS A 5 33.33 -43.56 35.73
CA HIS A 5 32.78 -44.92 35.87
C HIS A 5 31.45 -45.15 35.12
N HIS A 6 31.41 -46.33 34.50
CA HIS A 6 30.38 -46.97 33.70
C HIS A 6 29.38 -47.78 34.54
N HIS A 7 28.20 -48.06 33.96
CA HIS A 7 27.46 -49.36 33.87
C HIS A 7 25.96 -49.07 33.63
N SER A 8 25.31 -49.35 32.49
CA SER A 8 24.84 -50.64 31.91
C SER A 8 24.17 -51.56 32.96
N SER A 9 22.97 -52.15 32.82
CA SER A 9 22.29 -52.82 31.69
C SER A 9 20.85 -53.18 32.15
N SER A 10 19.80 -53.01 31.31
CA SER A 10 18.98 -54.05 30.64
C SER A 10 18.18 -55.08 31.48
N HIS A 11 16.86 -55.15 31.24
CA HIS A 11 16.00 -56.33 30.96
C HIS A 11 14.52 -55.88 31.00
N SER A 12 13.72 -55.82 29.93
CA SER A 12 13.26 -56.81 28.92
C SER A 12 11.98 -57.57 29.33
N SER A 13 10.93 -57.37 28.49
CA SER A 13 9.88 -58.34 28.05
C SER A 13 8.85 -58.80 29.10
N SER A 14 7.55 -59.01 28.81
CA SER A 14 6.82 -59.51 27.64
C SER A 14 5.30 -59.37 27.91
N SER A 15 4.49 -58.73 27.04
CA SER A 15 3.55 -59.31 26.03
C SER A 15 2.27 -60.01 26.52
N HIS A 16 1.11 -59.56 25.99
CA HIS A 16 -0.01 -60.31 25.33
C HIS A 16 -1.31 -59.46 25.42
N SER A 17 -1.76 -58.82 24.32
CA SER A 17 -2.79 -59.26 23.32
C SER A 17 -4.20 -59.39 23.93
N SER A 18 -5.31 -58.82 23.42
CA SER A 18 -5.78 -58.68 22.03
C SER A 18 -7.03 -57.77 21.94
N SER A 19 -7.22 -57.11 20.77
CA SER A 19 -8.48 -56.79 20.02
C SER A 19 -9.62 -56.00 20.70
N SER A 20 -10.41 -55.11 20.08
CA SER A 20 -10.43 -54.38 18.79
C SER A 20 -11.76 -53.60 18.77
N SER A 21 -11.79 -52.31 18.43
CA SER A 21 -12.90 -51.69 17.70
C SER A 21 -12.57 -50.28 17.21
N HIS A 22 -12.95 -50.03 15.96
CA HIS A 22 -12.69 -48.88 15.11
C HIS A 22 -13.14 -47.51 15.64
N SER A 23 -12.33 -46.48 15.39
CA SER A 23 -12.81 -45.21 14.81
C SER A 23 -11.64 -44.46 14.17
N SER A 24 -11.59 -44.47 12.84
CA SER A 24 -10.69 -43.68 12.01
C SER A 24 -11.10 -42.21 12.02
N HIS A 25 -10.24 -41.31 12.50
CA HIS A 25 -10.33 -39.88 12.18
C HIS A 25 -8.98 -39.41 11.66
N SER A 26 -8.94 -39.27 10.34
CA SER A 26 -7.84 -38.70 9.57
C SER A 26 -7.75 -37.20 9.79
N SER A 27 -6.52 -36.75 10.05
CA SER A 27 -6.02 -35.39 9.86
C SER A 27 -6.45 -34.78 8.52
N SER A 28 -7.05 -33.58 8.56
CA SER A 28 -7.17 -32.70 7.40
C SER A 28 -6.81 -31.26 7.76
N ILE A 29 -5.81 -30.80 7.04
CA ILE A 29 -5.34 -29.42 6.89
C ILE A 29 -6.51 -28.57 6.40
N SER A 30 -6.79 -27.45 7.07
CA SER A 30 -7.79 -26.48 6.61
C SER A 30 -7.26 -25.73 5.39
N THR A 31 -7.70 -26.13 4.21
CA THR A 31 -7.58 -25.36 2.97
C THR A 31 -8.46 -24.10 3.03
N PRO A 32 -8.07 -22.99 2.37
CA PRO A 32 -8.94 -21.83 2.21
C PRO A 32 -10.14 -22.17 1.30
N PRO A 33 -11.31 -21.51 1.44
CA PRO A 33 -12.46 -21.81 0.60
C PRO A 33 -12.22 -21.33 -0.84
N GLU A 34 -11.93 -22.28 -1.71
CA GLU A 34 -12.01 -22.16 -3.16
C GLU A 34 -13.47 -22.44 -3.58
N ALA A 35 -14.29 -21.39 -3.65
CA ALA A 35 -15.61 -21.44 -4.28
C ALA A 35 -16.17 -20.02 -4.50
N LEU A 36 -15.74 -19.36 -5.57
CA LEU A 36 -16.58 -18.39 -6.27
C LEU A 36 -16.79 -18.95 -7.68
N SER A 37 -18.01 -19.40 -7.91
CA SER A 37 -18.46 -20.21 -9.04
C SER A 37 -18.22 -19.55 -10.40
N GLU A 38 -18.10 -20.41 -11.42
CA GLU A 38 -18.07 -20.12 -12.88
C GLU A 38 -19.15 -19.13 -13.38
N GLU A 39 -20.14 -18.77 -12.58
CA GLU A 39 -21.18 -17.78 -12.92
C GLU A 39 -20.66 -16.33 -12.96
N LEU A 40 -19.56 -16.00 -12.25
CA LEU A 40 -19.00 -14.64 -12.25
C LEU A 40 -18.28 -14.27 -13.56
N TRP A 41 -17.82 -15.24 -14.33
CA TRP A 41 -17.15 -15.01 -15.61
C TRP A 41 -18.11 -14.52 -16.71
N LEU A 42 -19.42 -14.78 -16.58
CA LEU A 42 -20.42 -14.31 -17.53
C LEU A 42 -20.68 -12.79 -17.40
N TYR A 43 -20.44 -12.20 -16.23
CA TYR A 43 -20.64 -10.78 -15.96
C TYR A 43 -19.55 -9.87 -16.52
N LEU A 44 -18.35 -10.40 -16.79
CA LEU A 44 -17.22 -9.64 -17.32
C LEU A 44 -17.27 -9.40 -18.85
N LYS A 45 -18.27 -9.94 -19.55
CA LYS A 45 -18.49 -9.72 -20.99
C LYS A 45 -19.66 -8.78 -21.31
N LEU A 46 -20.32 -8.20 -20.32
CA LEU A 46 -21.46 -7.32 -20.55
C LEU A 46 -21.05 -5.84 -20.73
N PRO A 47 -21.70 -5.08 -21.63
CA PRO A 47 -21.46 -3.66 -21.79
C PRO A 47 -21.76 -2.91 -20.48
N ILE A 48 -20.96 -1.86 -20.19
CA ILE A 48 -20.96 -1.07 -18.93
C ILE A 48 -22.37 -0.65 -18.45
N LYS A 49 -23.34 -0.49 -19.36
CA LYS A 49 -24.72 -0.15 -19.03
C LYS A 49 -25.44 -1.24 -18.19
N PHE A 50 -25.09 -2.51 -18.35
CA PHE A 50 -25.69 -3.63 -17.61
C PHE A 50 -25.18 -3.76 -16.17
N PHE A 51 -23.98 -3.26 -15.87
CA PHE A 51 -23.43 -3.22 -14.51
C PHE A 51 -24.30 -2.40 -13.56
N ARG A 52 -25.03 -1.39 -14.05
CA ARG A 52 -25.86 -0.53 -13.19
C ARG A 52 -27.19 -1.19 -12.78
N GLU A 53 -27.67 -2.15 -13.57
CA GLU A 53 -28.91 -2.88 -13.31
C GLU A 53 -28.67 -4.04 -12.33
N ALA A 54 -27.57 -4.77 -12.49
CA ALA A 54 -27.23 -5.95 -11.66
C ALA A 54 -26.96 -5.61 -10.18
N PHE A 55 -26.64 -4.36 -9.86
CA PHE A 55 -26.39 -3.90 -8.49
C PHE A 55 -27.59 -3.18 -7.84
N LYS A 56 -28.72 -3.06 -8.54
CA LYS A 56 -29.98 -2.58 -7.93
C LYS A 56 -30.59 -3.70 -7.09
N GLY A 57 -30.35 -3.67 -5.78
CA GLY A 57 -31.01 -4.58 -4.83
C GLY A 57 -30.09 -5.31 -3.87
N LEU A 58 -28.77 -5.12 -3.95
CA LEU A 58 -27.86 -5.59 -2.91
C LEU A 58 -28.10 -4.78 -1.62
N PRO A 59 -28.29 -5.44 -0.46
CA PRO A 59 -28.57 -4.75 0.79
C PRO A 59 -27.41 -3.82 1.16
N SER A 60 -27.70 -2.52 1.27
CA SER A 60 -26.76 -1.54 1.82
C SER A 60 -26.71 -1.72 3.34
N LYS A 61 -25.75 -2.52 3.82
CA LYS A 61 -25.02 -2.36 5.11
C LYS A 61 -24.36 -3.69 5.48
N THR A 62 -23.07 -3.75 5.22
CA THR A 62 -22.12 -4.20 6.24
C THR A 62 -21.07 -3.10 6.33
N HIS A 63 -20.97 -2.46 7.49
CA HIS A 63 -19.73 -1.78 7.87
C HIS A 63 -18.69 -2.88 8.10
N THR A 64 -18.22 -3.50 7.01
CA THR A 64 -16.96 -4.21 7.04
C THR A 64 -15.95 -3.15 7.40
N LYS A 65 -15.35 -3.28 8.57
CA LYS A 65 -14.23 -2.46 9.03
C LYS A 65 -13.10 -2.68 8.03
N VAL A 66 -13.12 -1.93 6.93
CA VAL A 66 -11.99 -1.87 6.00
C VAL A 66 -10.89 -1.25 6.81
N SER A 67 -9.89 -2.06 7.18
CA SER A 67 -8.69 -1.57 7.82
C SER A 67 -8.09 -0.53 6.88
N SER A 68 -8.21 0.75 7.20
CA SER A 68 -7.50 1.79 6.46
C SER A 68 -6.03 1.46 6.54
N VAL A 69 -5.41 1.22 5.40
CA VAL A 69 -3.99 0.90 5.37
C VAL A 69 -3.27 2.19 5.72
N LYS A 70 -2.60 2.23 6.87
CA LYS A 70 -1.73 3.36 7.20
C LYS A 70 -0.43 3.19 6.41
N PHE A 71 -0.33 3.84 5.24
CA PHE A 71 0.90 3.95 4.46
C PHE A 71 1.51 5.34 4.60
N ASN A 72 2.81 5.47 4.41
CA ASN A 72 3.52 6.75 4.35
C ASN A 72 4.31 6.94 3.05
N LEU A 73 4.20 5.98 2.13
CA LEU A 73 4.83 6.06 0.82
C LEU A 73 3.94 5.37 -0.22
N LEU A 74 3.76 6.05 -1.36
CA LEU A 74 3.09 5.51 -2.51
C LEU A 74 4.11 5.19 -3.60
N VAL A 75 4.09 3.97 -4.12
CA VAL A 75 5.03 3.52 -5.16
C VAL A 75 4.26 3.07 -6.39
N SER A 76 4.62 3.61 -7.56
CA SER A 76 4.11 3.09 -8.84
C SER A 76 5.11 2.13 -9.48
N THR A 77 4.58 1.09 -10.11
CA THR A 77 5.32 0.05 -10.85
C THR A 77 4.62 -0.26 -12.17
N TYR A 78 5.23 -1.07 -13.02
CA TYR A 78 4.56 -1.62 -14.20
C TYR A 78 3.42 -2.55 -13.79
N ARG A 79 2.33 -2.55 -14.56
CA ARG A 79 1.20 -3.48 -14.35
C ARG A 79 1.70 -4.91 -14.47
N ASN A 80 1.21 -5.80 -13.59
CA ASN A 80 1.62 -7.20 -13.48
C ASN A 80 3.10 -7.42 -13.08
N ARG A 81 3.78 -6.38 -12.57
CA ARG A 81 5.14 -6.45 -11.99
C ARG A 81 5.13 -6.05 -10.51
N GLU A 82 3.96 -6.09 -9.87
CA GLU A 82 3.77 -5.70 -8.47
C GLU A 82 4.60 -6.59 -7.53
N ASP A 83 4.63 -7.91 -7.76
CA ASP A 83 5.39 -8.84 -6.90
C ASP A 83 6.90 -8.67 -7.02
N ASP A 84 7.38 -8.40 -8.24
CA ASP A 84 8.77 -8.07 -8.48
C ASP A 84 9.15 -6.76 -7.76
N CYS A 85 8.31 -5.74 -7.86
CA CYS A 85 8.51 -4.47 -7.17
C CYS A 85 8.39 -4.59 -5.64
N ILE A 86 7.48 -5.45 -5.14
CA ILE A 86 7.41 -5.77 -3.71
C ILE A 86 8.75 -6.35 -3.24
N SER A 87 9.28 -7.34 -3.95
CA SER A 87 10.56 -7.98 -3.61
C SER A 87 11.73 -7.00 -3.64
N GLU A 88 11.76 -6.14 -4.66
CA GLU A 88 12.73 -5.04 -4.81
C GLU A 88 12.66 -4.08 -3.61
N LEU A 89 11.47 -3.58 -3.27
CA LEU A 89 11.27 -2.66 -2.15
C LEU A 89 11.67 -3.30 -0.82
N TRP A 90 11.33 -4.57 -0.58
CA TRP A 90 11.77 -5.30 0.62
C TRP A 90 13.30 -5.31 0.76
N TYR A 91 14.02 -5.59 -0.33
CA TYR A 91 15.47 -5.58 -0.33
C TYR A 91 16.04 -4.17 -0.07
N LEU A 92 15.54 -3.17 -0.80
CA LEU A 92 16.00 -1.78 -0.68
C LEU A 92 15.75 -1.22 0.72
N PHE A 93 14.55 -1.38 1.28
CA PHE A 93 14.24 -0.88 2.62
C PHE A 93 15.04 -1.59 3.70
N ARG A 94 15.29 -2.89 3.56
CA ARG A 94 16.18 -3.62 4.47
C ARG A 94 17.60 -3.07 4.44
N GLU A 95 18.12 -2.75 3.25
CA GLU A 95 19.42 -2.09 3.09
C GLU A 95 19.45 -0.71 3.77
N LEU A 96 18.34 0.02 3.71
CA LEU A 96 18.17 1.31 4.40
C LEU A 96 17.91 1.19 5.92
N GLY A 97 17.88 -0.02 6.49
CA GLY A 97 17.69 -0.27 7.91
C GLY A 97 16.24 -0.52 8.35
N ASP A 98 15.32 -0.75 7.42
CA ASP A 98 13.94 -1.14 7.70
C ASP A 98 13.62 -2.57 7.24
N ASP A 99 13.81 -3.49 8.17
CA ASP A 99 13.47 -4.90 8.06
C ASP A 99 11.98 -5.21 8.30
N GLN A 100 11.17 -4.21 8.66
CA GLN A 100 9.75 -4.34 8.99
C GLN A 100 8.86 -3.55 8.00
N VAL A 101 9.39 -3.21 6.82
CA VAL A 101 8.61 -2.52 5.79
C VAL A 101 7.40 -3.37 5.39
N GLU A 102 6.22 -2.78 5.37
CA GLU A 102 5.02 -3.44 4.84
C GLU A 102 4.71 -2.90 3.45
N VAL A 103 4.63 -3.79 2.47
CA VAL A 103 4.27 -3.44 1.10
C VAL A 103 3.01 -4.19 0.70
N ARG A 104 1.99 -3.45 0.27
CA ARG A 104 0.70 -4.00 -0.15
C ARG A 104 0.34 -3.53 -1.55
N ARG A 105 -0.28 -4.41 -2.34
CA ARG A 105 -0.91 -4.01 -3.60
C ARG A 105 -2.09 -3.07 -3.31
N ALA A 106 -2.20 -2.00 -4.09
CA ALA A 106 -3.39 -1.17 -4.08
C ALA A 106 -4.54 -1.85 -4.84
N LEU A 107 -5.75 -1.28 -4.75
CA LEU A 107 -6.93 -1.76 -5.50
C LEU A 107 -6.74 -1.71 -7.03
N VAL A 108 -5.80 -0.92 -7.50
CA VAL A 108 -5.51 -0.70 -8.92
C VAL A 108 -4.14 -1.28 -9.31
N PRO A 109 -4.03 -1.94 -10.47
CA PRO A 109 -2.75 -2.45 -10.95
C PRO A 109 -1.70 -1.35 -11.13
N GLY A 110 -0.43 -1.69 -10.92
CA GLY A 110 0.73 -0.82 -11.06
C GLY A 110 0.96 0.12 -9.88
N LEU A 111 0.35 -0.14 -8.72
CA LEU A 111 0.46 0.72 -7.55
C LEU A 111 0.56 -0.07 -6.25
N LEU A 112 1.48 0.35 -5.39
CA LEU A 112 1.78 -0.23 -4.10
C LEU A 112 1.63 0.81 -2.99
N LEU A 113 1.04 0.39 -1.88
CA LEU A 113 0.98 1.14 -0.62
C LEU A 113 2.11 0.62 0.27
N VAL A 114 3.02 1.51 0.66
CA VAL A 114 4.19 1.17 1.47
C VAL A 114 4.10 1.84 2.83
N LYS A 115 4.24 1.04 3.88
CA LYS A 115 4.41 1.50 5.25
C LYS A 115 5.81 1.16 5.72
N THR A 116 6.62 2.19 5.93
CA THR A 116 7.97 2.10 6.50
C THR A 116 8.01 2.81 7.85
N LYS A 117 8.93 2.39 8.73
CA LYS A 117 9.27 3.11 9.98
C LYS A 117 10.20 4.30 9.74
N LEU A 118 10.85 4.36 8.56
CA LEU A 118 11.75 5.44 8.18
C LEU A 118 10.97 6.70 7.79
N ASP A 119 11.67 7.83 7.73
CA ASP A 119 11.16 9.02 7.06
C ASP A 119 11.01 8.74 5.56
N ALA A 120 9.78 8.91 5.04
CA ALA A 120 9.45 8.54 3.67
C ALA A 120 10.10 9.46 2.62
N TYR A 121 10.41 10.72 2.99
CA TYR A 121 11.09 11.66 2.09
C TYR A 121 12.56 11.27 1.94
N GLU A 122 13.23 11.03 3.07
CA GLU A 122 14.62 10.57 3.07
C GLU A 122 14.78 9.21 2.40
N ALA A 123 13.89 8.25 2.72
CA ALA A 123 13.92 6.93 2.09
C ALA A 123 13.73 7.01 0.57
N SER A 124 12.78 7.84 0.10
CA SER A 124 12.58 8.04 -1.34
C SER A 124 13.82 8.60 -2.02
N LYS A 125 14.46 9.60 -1.39
CA LYS A 125 15.68 10.21 -1.92
C LYS A 125 16.83 9.20 -2.00
N LYS A 126 17.06 8.42 -0.94
CA LYS A 126 18.09 7.38 -0.90
C LYS A 126 17.85 6.28 -1.93
N ILE A 127 16.60 5.85 -2.14
CA ILE A 127 16.27 4.91 -3.22
C ILE A 127 16.57 5.53 -4.59
N GLY A 128 16.31 6.83 -4.78
CA GLY A 128 16.70 7.55 -5.98
C GLY A 128 18.22 7.60 -6.21
N GLU A 129 19.00 7.78 -5.14
CA GLU A 129 20.47 7.72 -5.18
C GLU A 129 20.96 6.31 -5.54
N ILE A 130 20.40 5.27 -4.93
CA ILE A 130 20.67 3.86 -5.28
C ILE A 130 20.35 3.60 -6.76
N ALA A 131 19.20 4.08 -7.26
CA ALA A 131 18.84 3.88 -8.66
C ALA A 131 19.81 4.57 -9.63
N LYS A 132 20.46 5.67 -9.21
CA LYS A 132 21.47 6.37 -10.01
C LYS A 132 22.79 5.61 -10.03
N GLU A 133 23.22 5.07 -8.90
CA GLU A 133 24.51 4.39 -8.74
C GLU A 133 24.46 2.92 -9.19
N ARG A 134 23.35 2.25 -8.91
CA ARG A 134 23.09 0.83 -9.18
C ARG A 134 21.71 0.66 -9.84
N PRO A 135 21.50 1.09 -11.09
CA PRO A 135 20.20 1.02 -11.76
C PRO A 135 19.61 -0.40 -11.83
N TRP A 136 20.47 -1.42 -11.87
CA TRP A 136 20.06 -2.82 -11.89
C TRP A 136 19.42 -3.30 -10.58
N ASP A 137 19.56 -2.56 -9.47
CA ASP A 137 18.91 -2.84 -8.20
C ASP A 137 17.51 -2.19 -8.10
N VAL A 138 17.16 -1.27 -9.02
CA VAL A 138 15.89 -0.54 -9.03
C VAL A 138 15.25 -0.59 -10.44
N ARG A 139 14.73 -1.77 -10.80
CA ARG A 139 14.19 -2.06 -12.14
C ARG A 139 12.69 -1.86 -12.24
N TYR A 140 11.96 -2.07 -11.15
CA TYR A 140 10.50 -2.13 -11.16
C TYR A 140 9.84 -0.90 -10.58
N THR A 141 10.48 -0.25 -9.61
CA THR A 141 10.03 1.01 -9.04
C THR A 141 10.10 2.13 -10.09
N LEU A 142 8.96 2.74 -10.43
CA LEU A 142 8.89 3.84 -11.41
C LEU A 142 8.92 5.22 -10.74
N LYS A 143 8.22 5.33 -9.61
CA LYS A 143 8.04 6.58 -8.89
C LYS A 143 7.75 6.32 -7.42
N LEU A 144 8.36 7.10 -6.55
CA LEU A 144 8.11 7.15 -5.12
C LEU A 144 7.48 8.50 -4.78
N THR A 145 6.40 8.48 -4.01
CA THR A 145 5.66 9.69 -3.59
C THR A 145 5.40 9.60 -2.09
N PRO A 146 6.15 10.36 -1.26
CA PRO A 146 5.94 10.40 0.18
C PRO A 146 4.52 10.85 0.54
N ILE A 147 4.00 10.34 1.66
CA ILE A 147 2.65 10.63 2.16
C ILE A 147 2.72 11.02 3.63
N ASP A 148 2.14 12.18 3.96
CA ASP A 148 2.16 12.70 5.33
C ASP A 148 1.05 12.11 6.20
N ALA A 149 -0.12 11.90 5.61
CA ALA A 149 -1.29 11.37 6.31
C ALA A 149 -2.17 10.54 5.37
N VAL A 150 -2.89 9.58 5.96
CA VAL A 150 -3.93 8.81 5.29
C VAL A 150 -5.25 9.04 6.01
N THR A 151 -6.29 9.33 5.24
CA THR A 151 -7.66 9.50 5.74
C THR A 151 -8.69 8.76 4.87
N SER A 152 -9.97 8.83 5.24
CA SER A 152 -11.08 8.21 4.49
C SER A 152 -11.48 9.01 3.24
N ASP A 153 -12.29 8.42 2.37
CA ASP A 153 -12.88 9.08 1.19
C ASP A 153 -14.06 10.02 1.50
N ASP A 154 -14.08 10.62 2.69
CA ASP A 154 -15.06 11.63 3.09
C ASP A 154 -14.54 13.03 2.74
N ILE A 155 -15.34 13.82 2.03
CA ILE A 155 -14.88 15.10 1.47
C ILE A 155 -14.52 16.12 2.55
N GLU A 156 -15.29 16.18 3.63
CA GLU A 156 -15.05 17.12 4.73
C GLU A 156 -13.79 16.73 5.50
N GLU A 157 -13.58 15.43 5.70
CA GLU A 157 -12.38 14.92 6.34
C GLU A 157 -11.11 15.14 5.49
N ILE A 158 -11.18 14.91 4.17
CA ILE A 158 -10.06 15.20 3.26
C ILE A 158 -9.72 16.69 3.34
N LYS A 159 -10.72 17.58 3.25
CA LYS A 159 -10.54 19.03 3.32
C LYS A 159 -9.89 19.44 4.64
N ARG A 160 -10.43 18.99 5.76
CA ARG A 160 -9.92 19.27 7.11
C ARG A 160 -8.44 18.90 7.26
N VAL A 161 -8.06 17.70 6.81
CA VAL A 161 -6.68 17.22 6.88
C VAL A 161 -5.80 18.04 5.93
N ALA A 162 -6.22 18.22 4.67
CA ALA A 162 -5.47 18.95 3.66
C ALA A 162 -5.17 20.41 4.06
N VAL A 163 -6.19 21.14 4.54
CA VAL A 163 -6.06 22.53 5.00
C VAL A 163 -5.13 22.62 6.22
N SER A 164 -5.27 21.69 7.17
CA SER A 164 -4.40 21.62 8.36
C SER A 164 -2.93 21.43 7.97
N PHE A 165 -2.63 20.53 7.04
CA PHE A 165 -1.27 20.30 6.55
C PHE A 165 -0.74 21.49 5.75
N ALA A 166 -1.56 22.07 4.86
CA ALA A 166 -1.20 23.23 4.07
C ALA A 166 -0.81 24.42 4.96
N ASN A 167 -1.62 24.75 5.96
CA ASN A 167 -1.36 25.86 6.87
C ASN A 167 -0.11 25.65 7.74
N LYS A 168 0.26 24.39 8.04
CA LYS A 168 1.44 24.06 8.84
C LYS A 168 2.74 23.98 8.04
N LYS A 169 2.68 23.53 6.79
CA LYS A 169 3.88 23.16 6.00
C LYS A 169 4.14 24.06 4.79
N ILE A 170 3.23 24.99 4.49
CA ILE A 170 3.42 26.01 3.47
C ILE A 170 3.61 27.34 4.20
N SER A 171 4.77 27.95 4.03
CA SER A 171 5.14 29.23 4.63
C SER A 171 4.39 30.38 3.94
N GLU A 172 4.23 31.52 4.60
CA GLU A 172 3.47 32.67 4.06
C GLU A 172 4.02 33.20 2.72
N GLY A 173 5.34 33.13 2.52
CA GLY A 173 6.00 33.53 1.28
C GLY A 173 6.03 32.45 0.19
N GLU A 174 5.64 31.21 0.51
CA GLU A 174 5.65 30.10 -0.46
C GLU A 174 4.36 30.06 -1.27
N THR A 175 4.51 29.68 -2.52
CA THR A 175 3.41 29.40 -3.44
C THR A 175 3.08 27.91 -3.49
N TYR A 176 1.84 27.58 -3.80
CA TYR A 176 1.43 26.19 -3.91
C TYR A 176 0.50 25.91 -5.07
N ARG A 177 0.36 24.62 -5.41
CA ARG A 177 -0.76 24.11 -6.20
C ARG A 177 -1.38 22.89 -5.53
N ILE A 178 -2.64 22.63 -5.84
CA ILE A 178 -3.32 21.39 -5.43
C ILE A 178 -3.24 20.40 -6.59
N THR A 179 -2.84 19.16 -6.30
CA THR A 179 -2.84 18.07 -7.27
C THR A 179 -3.68 16.92 -6.72
N VAL A 180 -4.75 16.56 -7.45
CA VAL A 180 -5.65 15.47 -7.06
C VAL A 180 -5.53 14.33 -8.07
N ASN A 181 -4.98 13.22 -7.63
CA ASN A 181 -4.97 11.97 -8.39
C ASN A 181 -6.07 11.05 -7.88
N LYS A 182 -6.91 10.57 -8.79
CA LYS A 182 -8.03 9.68 -8.46
C LYS A 182 -7.83 8.32 -9.09
N ARG A 183 -7.93 7.29 -8.27
CA ARG A 183 -7.97 5.88 -8.67
C ARG A 183 -9.18 5.25 -8.01
N VAL A 184 -10.21 4.97 -8.80
CA VAL A 184 -11.51 4.45 -8.34
C VAL A 184 -12.16 5.38 -7.30
N SER A 185 -12.73 6.51 -7.76
CA SER A 185 -13.44 7.45 -6.88
C SER A 185 -14.51 8.26 -7.63
N GLY A 186 -15.64 8.51 -6.96
CA GLY A 186 -16.71 9.39 -7.43
C GLY A 186 -16.53 10.87 -7.05
N ILE A 187 -15.51 11.21 -6.25
CA ILE A 187 -15.29 12.59 -5.76
C ILE A 187 -14.93 13.51 -6.94
N SER A 188 -15.57 14.67 -7.03
CA SER A 188 -15.22 15.69 -8.03
C SER A 188 -13.91 16.38 -7.63
N SER A 189 -12.85 16.19 -8.43
CA SER A 189 -11.56 16.83 -8.20
C SER A 189 -11.68 18.35 -8.21
N ARG A 190 -12.49 18.90 -9.13
CA ARG A 190 -12.71 20.35 -9.22
C ARG A 190 -13.30 20.89 -7.93
N ARG A 191 -14.41 20.29 -7.46
CA ARG A 191 -15.08 20.70 -6.23
C ARG A 191 -14.15 20.62 -5.03
N LEU A 192 -13.41 19.51 -4.89
CA LEU A 192 -12.46 19.32 -3.80
C LEU A 192 -11.34 20.37 -3.83
N ILE A 193 -10.83 20.71 -5.02
CA ILE A 193 -9.80 21.75 -5.19
C ILE A 193 -10.36 23.12 -4.80
N GLU A 194 -11.57 23.47 -5.24
CA GLU A 194 -12.23 24.74 -4.92
C GLU A 194 -12.42 24.87 -3.41
N GLU A 195 -13.03 23.89 -2.75
CA GLU A 195 -13.29 23.92 -1.31
C GLU A 195 -12.01 23.99 -0.47
N ILE A 196 -10.93 23.32 -0.88
CA ILE A 196 -9.65 23.42 -0.16
C ILE A 196 -8.97 24.78 -0.40
N ALA A 197 -8.96 25.26 -1.65
CA ALA A 197 -8.27 26.48 -2.00
C ALA A 197 -8.87 27.72 -1.33
N GLU A 198 -10.17 27.72 -1.06
CA GLU A 198 -10.88 28.78 -0.32
C GLU A 198 -10.40 28.93 1.13
N GLU A 199 -9.94 27.84 1.77
CA GLU A 199 -9.55 27.82 3.18
C GLU A 199 -8.02 27.96 3.40
N VAL A 200 -7.21 27.80 2.35
CA VAL A 200 -5.74 27.89 2.45
C VAL A 200 -5.28 29.32 2.10
N ASN A 201 -4.90 30.09 3.11
CA ASN A 201 -4.40 31.46 2.96
C ASN A 201 -2.94 31.51 2.47
N ARG A 202 -2.67 30.94 1.29
CA ARG A 202 -1.35 30.95 0.61
C ARG A 202 -1.52 31.28 -0.87
N LYS A 203 -0.47 31.79 -1.50
CA LYS A 203 -0.53 32.19 -2.91
C LYS A 203 -0.52 30.95 -3.82
N VAL A 204 -1.43 30.89 -4.79
CA VAL A 204 -1.47 29.79 -5.76
C VAL A 204 -0.53 30.06 -6.94
N ASN A 205 0.25 29.05 -7.33
CA ASN A 205 1.04 29.04 -8.57
C ASN A 205 0.92 27.67 -9.27
N LEU A 206 0.17 27.62 -10.36
CA LEU A 206 -0.13 26.36 -11.06
C LEU A 206 1.05 25.81 -11.89
N LYS A 207 2.00 26.67 -12.27
CA LYS A 207 3.10 26.32 -13.18
C LYS A 207 4.35 25.89 -12.41
N ASN A 208 4.85 26.75 -11.53
CA ASN A 208 6.10 26.55 -10.81
C ASN A 208 5.89 26.81 -9.30
N PRO A 209 5.13 25.94 -8.61
CA PRO A 209 4.89 26.11 -7.18
C PRO A 209 6.13 25.77 -6.35
N ASP A 210 6.25 26.37 -5.18
CA ASP A 210 7.21 25.94 -4.16
C ASP A 210 6.76 24.64 -3.49
N LYS A 211 5.44 24.49 -3.31
CA LYS A 211 4.81 23.31 -2.68
C LYS A 211 3.65 22.73 -3.50
N ILE A 212 3.46 21.43 -3.38
CA ILE A 212 2.36 20.67 -3.96
C ILE A 212 1.56 20.09 -2.80
N LEU A 213 0.31 20.51 -2.65
CA LEU A 213 -0.67 19.80 -1.85
C LEU A 213 -1.17 18.61 -2.68
N GLN A 214 -0.57 17.46 -2.44
CA GLN A 214 -0.84 16.22 -3.15
C GLN A 214 -1.97 15.45 -2.44
N ILE A 215 -2.99 15.06 -3.21
CA ILE A 215 -4.11 14.25 -2.74
C ILE A 215 -4.23 13.02 -3.64
N GLU A 216 -4.01 11.83 -3.07
CA GLU A 216 -4.06 10.53 -3.75
C GLU A 216 -5.27 9.75 -3.25
N ILE A 217 -6.37 9.77 -4.01
CA ILE A 217 -7.61 9.05 -3.68
C ILE A 217 -7.53 7.65 -4.29
N ILE A 218 -7.43 6.61 -3.45
CA ILE A 218 -7.25 5.21 -3.84
C ILE A 218 -8.37 4.37 -3.21
N GLY A 219 -9.51 4.29 -3.90
CA GLY A 219 -10.71 3.65 -3.33
C GLY A 219 -11.17 4.39 -2.07
N LYS A 220 -11.02 3.74 -0.91
CA LYS A 220 -11.42 4.26 0.41
C LYS A 220 -10.29 4.95 1.17
N ASP A 221 -9.04 4.75 0.76
CA ASP A 221 -7.88 5.36 1.40
C ASP A 221 -7.47 6.62 0.62
N VAL A 222 -7.25 7.73 1.33
CA VAL A 222 -6.80 9.00 0.75
C VAL A 222 -5.48 9.42 1.36
N GLY A 223 -4.41 9.38 0.57
CA GLY A 223 -3.10 9.90 0.95
C GLY A 223 -3.04 11.41 0.73
N ILE A 224 -2.53 12.15 1.71
CA ILE A 224 -2.34 13.60 1.66
C ILE A 224 -0.88 13.92 1.98
N ALA A 225 -0.27 14.82 1.21
CA ALA A 225 1.11 15.27 1.45
C ALA A 225 1.33 16.73 1.03
N ILE A 226 2.25 17.42 1.72
CA ILE A 226 2.82 18.70 1.28
C ILE A 226 4.23 18.45 0.77
N LEU A 227 4.36 18.36 -0.55
CA LEU A 227 5.60 17.98 -1.24
C LEU A 227 6.26 19.21 -1.86
N ARG A 228 7.58 19.26 -1.94
CA ARG A 228 8.26 20.05 -2.97
C ARG A 228 8.29 19.26 -4.28
N PRO A 229 8.44 19.91 -5.45
CA PRO A 229 8.52 19.21 -6.72
C PRO A 229 9.58 18.09 -6.75
N GLU A 230 10.72 18.29 -6.08
CA GLU A 230 11.82 17.34 -5.98
C GLU A 230 11.58 16.17 -5.00
N ASP A 231 10.60 16.27 -4.10
CA ASP A 231 10.29 15.20 -3.14
C ASP A 231 9.61 14.00 -3.84
N ILE A 232 9.08 14.19 -5.05
CA ILE A 232 8.54 13.12 -5.90
C ILE A 232 9.69 12.52 -6.73
N VAL A 233 10.21 11.38 -6.28
CA VAL A 233 11.33 10.71 -6.94
C VAL A 233 10.82 9.87 -8.11
N SER A 234 11.22 10.23 -9.34
CA SER A 234 10.92 9.45 -10.54
C SER A 234 12.16 8.70 -11.00
N ILE A 235 12.16 7.38 -10.77
CA ILE A 235 13.27 6.50 -11.17
C ILE A 235 13.47 6.54 -12.68
N VAL A 236 12.37 6.49 -13.44
CA VAL A 236 12.40 6.56 -14.92
C VAL A 236 13.17 7.80 -15.41
N LYS A 237 13.00 8.95 -14.75
CA LYS A 237 13.75 10.16 -15.12
C LYS A 237 15.22 10.06 -14.75
N ILE A 238 15.53 9.49 -13.59
CA ILE A 238 16.91 9.33 -13.10
C ILE A 238 17.71 8.38 -14.01
N THR A 239 17.13 7.26 -14.42
CA THR A 239 17.84 6.22 -15.19
C THR A 239 17.91 6.50 -16.69
N THR A 240 17.15 7.48 -17.19
CA THR A 240 17.12 7.86 -18.62
C THR A 240 17.87 9.17 -18.90
N SER A 241 18.32 9.88 -17.85
CA SER A 241 19.09 11.13 -17.96
C SER A 241 20.59 10.86 -17.96
#